data_AF-F9Q7U6-F1
#
_entry.id   AF-F9Q7U6-F1
#
_cell.length_a   1.000
_cell.length_b   1.000
_cell.length_c   1.000
_cell.angle_alpha   90.00
_cell.angle_beta   90.00
_cell.angle_gamma   90.00
#
_symmetry.space_group_name_H-M   'P 1'
#
loop_
_entity.id
_entity.type
_entity.pdbx_description
1 polymer ?
#
loop_
_entity_poly.entity_id
_entity_poly.type
_entity_poly.pdbx_seq_one_letter_code
_entity_poly.pdbx_strand_id
1 'polypeptide(L)'
;MLSLFANPRFRLPEVLLGSVVIIAIFSLYAGALGTLFTVGQEASLHSLWEDAYLHRVIRFSLTQAALSALLSVLLGGLLARILFFLSFPGKAFILRLFSLTFVLPALIAIFGLLGIYGQQGWLTELCQWFGLDWQPRLYGLTGILLAHLFSIFP
;
A
#
# COMPACT_ATOMS: atom_id res chain seq x y z
N MET A 1 -20.08 -23.74 -22.96
CA MET A 1 -20.68 -22.44 -22.53
C MET A 1 -22.16 -22.54 -22.15
N LEU A 2 -22.93 -23.52 -22.61
CA LEU A 2 -24.35 -23.68 -22.26
C LEU A 2 -24.63 -24.36 -20.89
N SER A 3 -23.63 -24.95 -20.23
CA SER A 3 -23.81 -25.66 -18.95
C SER A 3 -23.81 -24.76 -17.71
N LEU A 4 -23.40 -23.48 -17.83
CA LEU A 4 -23.41 -22.51 -16.72
C LEU A 4 -24.83 -22.07 -16.33
N PHE A 5 -25.76 -22.08 -17.28
CA PHE A 5 -27.16 -21.68 -17.07
C PHE A 5 -28.06 -22.79 -16.49
N ALA A 6 -27.56 -24.03 -16.36
CA ALA A 6 -28.33 -25.17 -15.86
C ALA A 6 -28.30 -25.31 -14.33
N ASN A 7 -27.65 -24.39 -13.61
CA ASN A 7 -27.44 -24.47 -12.18
C ASN A 7 -28.60 -23.75 -11.43
N PRO A 8 -29.35 -24.42 -10.54
CA PRO A 8 -30.56 -23.88 -9.90
C PRO A 8 -30.33 -22.66 -8.97
N ARG A 9 -29.08 -22.24 -8.78
CA ARG A 9 -28.70 -20.99 -8.09
C ARG A 9 -28.65 -19.77 -9.00
N PHE A 10 -28.65 -19.95 -10.33
CA PHE A 10 -28.67 -18.85 -11.31
C PHE A 10 -30.11 -18.38 -11.54
N ARG A 11 -30.58 -17.47 -10.67
CA ARG A 11 -31.84 -16.77 -10.90
C ARG A 11 -31.60 -15.69 -11.96
N LEU A 12 -32.18 -15.86 -13.15
CA LEU A 12 -32.15 -14.92 -14.28
C LEU A 12 -32.24 -13.43 -13.88
N PRO A 13 -33.12 -12.98 -12.95
CA PRO A 13 -33.17 -11.58 -12.53
C PRO A 13 -31.92 -11.09 -11.77
N GLU A 14 -31.22 -11.94 -11.03
CA GLU A 14 -30.00 -11.56 -10.30
C GLU A 14 -28.81 -11.36 -11.25
N VAL A 15 -28.73 -12.17 -12.32
CA VAL A 15 -27.70 -12.02 -13.38
C VAL A 15 -27.92 -10.74 -14.17
N LEU A 16 -29.18 -10.42 -14.47
CA LEU A 16 -29.54 -9.17 -15.17
C LEU A 16 -29.22 -7.95 -14.33
N LEU A 17 -29.49 -7.99 -13.02
CA LEU A 17 -29.12 -6.90 -12.12
C LEU A 17 -27.59 -6.74 -12.04
N GLY A 18 -26.85 -7.84 -11.92
CA GLY A 18 -25.40 -7.83 -11.89
C GLY A 18 -24.77 -7.29 -13.18
N SER A 19 -25.30 -7.67 -14.34
CA SER A 19 -24.80 -7.17 -15.63
C SER A 19 -25.07 -5.68 -15.82
N VAL A 20 -26.23 -5.18 -15.38
CA VAL A 20 -26.53 -3.73 -15.38
C VAL A 20 -25.52 -2.96 -14.52
N VAL A 21 -25.19 -3.47 -13.32
CA VAL A 21 -24.20 -2.83 -12.44
C VAL A 21 -22.82 -2.83 -13.09
N ILE A 22 -22.39 -3.94 -13.68
CA ILE A 22 -21.09 -4.02 -14.38
C ILE A 22 -21.03 -3.03 -15.55
N ILE A 23 -22.11 -2.94 -16.35
CA ILE A 23 -22.19 -2.00 -17.47
C ILE A 23 -22.14 -0.55 -16.96
N ALA A 24 -22.85 -0.24 -15.87
CA ALA A 24 -22.83 1.10 -15.28
C ALA A 24 -21.43 1.48 -14.78
N ILE A 25 -20.75 0.57 -14.06
CA ILE A 25 -19.37 0.77 -13.59
C ILE A 25 -18.43 0.96 -14.78
N PHE A 26 -18.52 0.09 -15.79
CA PHE A 26 -17.69 0.17 -16.98
C PHE A 26 -17.91 1.47 -17.74
N SER A 27 -19.17 1.87 -17.93
CA SER A 27 -19.53 3.12 -18.62
C SER A 27 -19.03 4.34 -17.85
N LEU A 28 -19.08 4.32 -16.52
CA LEU A 28 -18.54 5.40 -15.69
C LEU A 28 -17.02 5.52 -15.88
N TYR A 29 -16.28 4.42 -15.78
CA TYR A 29 -14.83 4.42 -16.00
C TYR A 29 -14.46 4.79 -17.43
N ALA A 30 -15.14 4.24 -18.43
CA ALA A 30 -14.90 4.54 -19.83
C ALA A 30 -15.20 6.02 -20.14
N GLY A 31 -16.27 6.58 -19.55
CA GLY A 31 -16.58 8.01 -19.64
C GLY A 31 -15.49 8.89 -19.03
N ALA A 32 -15.05 8.58 -17.81
CA ALA A 32 -13.97 9.30 -17.13
C ALA A 32 -12.63 9.22 -17.89
N LEU A 33 -12.31 8.06 -18.46
CA LEU A 33 -11.12 7.87 -19.27
C LEU A 33 -11.25 8.64 -20.60
N GLY A 34 -12.42 8.60 -21.22
CA GLY A 34 -12.73 9.34 -22.44
C GLY A 34 -12.56 10.85 -22.26
N THR A 35 -13.05 11.42 -21.17
CA THR A 35 -12.88 12.86 -20.87
C THR A 35 -11.41 13.23 -20.61
N LEU A 36 -10.65 12.36 -19.94
CA LEU A 36 -9.20 12.50 -19.79
C LEU A 36 -8.49 12.61 -21.15
N PHE A 37 -8.85 11.77 -22.12
CA PHE A 37 -8.27 11.83 -23.46
C PHE A 37 -8.66 13.10 -24.24
N THR A 38 -9.85 13.64 -24.03
CA THR A 38 -10.26 14.90 -24.68
C THR A 38 -9.55 16.12 -24.10
N VAL A 39 -9.33 16.16 -22.77
CA VAL A 39 -8.60 17.27 -22.12
C VAL A 39 -7.08 17.14 -22.35
N GLY A 40 -6.56 15.92 -22.44
CA GLY A 40 -5.14 15.65 -22.67
C GLY A 40 -4.66 15.86 -24.11
N GLN A 41 -5.54 16.18 -25.07
CA GLN A 41 -5.16 16.38 -26.48
C GLN A 41 -4.25 17.58 -26.72
N GLU A 42 -4.27 18.59 -25.84
CA GLU A 42 -3.34 19.73 -25.91
C GLU A 42 -1.96 19.41 -25.31
N ALA A 43 -1.85 18.36 -24.49
CA ALA A 43 -0.58 17.90 -23.94
C ALA A 43 0.16 17.07 -24.98
N SER A 44 1.07 17.70 -25.72
CA SER A 44 1.98 16.96 -26.60
C SER A 44 2.81 15.96 -25.77
N LEU A 45 3.05 14.76 -26.30
CA LEU A 45 3.91 13.77 -25.63
C LEU A 45 5.30 14.34 -25.32
N HIS A 46 5.77 15.29 -26.14
CA HIS A 46 7.00 16.04 -25.92
C HIS A 46 6.93 16.91 -24.67
N SER A 47 5.85 17.69 -24.49
CA SER A 47 5.65 18.52 -23.30
C SER A 47 5.55 17.70 -22.01
N LEU A 48 4.96 16.50 -22.05
CA LEU A 48 4.94 15.58 -20.90
C LEU A 48 6.33 15.00 -20.61
N TRP A 49 7.10 14.71 -21.66
CA TRP A 49 8.47 14.23 -21.52
C TRP A 49 9.43 15.30 -21.00
N GLU A 50 9.19 16.57 -21.26
CA GLU A 50 10.02 17.67 -20.76
C GLU A 50 9.57 18.20 -19.39
N ASP A 51 8.44 17.70 -18.86
CA ASP A 51 7.91 18.17 -17.59
C ASP A 51 8.82 17.78 -16.41
N ALA A 52 9.54 18.77 -15.89
CA ALA A 52 10.42 18.64 -14.75
C ALA A 52 9.70 18.13 -13.48
N TYR A 53 8.40 18.45 -13.33
CA TYR A 53 7.59 17.96 -12.22
C TYR A 53 7.37 16.44 -12.35
N LEU A 54 6.97 15.94 -13.52
CA LEU A 54 6.78 14.50 -13.76
C LEU A 54 8.08 13.73 -13.55
N HIS A 55 9.19 14.21 -14.09
CA HIS A 55 10.51 13.59 -13.86
C HIS A 55 10.86 13.55 -12.38
N ARG A 56 10.59 14.62 -11.63
CA ARG A 56 10.86 14.67 -10.19
C ARG A 56 10.01 13.67 -9.42
N VAL A 57 8.71 13.59 -9.72
CA VAL A 57 7.78 12.64 -9.07
C VAL A 57 8.17 11.20 -9.40
N ILE A 58 8.45 10.89 -10.67
CA ILE A 58 8.86 9.54 -11.10
C ILE A 58 10.17 9.14 -10.42
N ARG A 59 11.19 10.02 -10.44
CA ARG A 59 12.48 9.74 -9.79
C ARG A 59 12.31 9.55 -8.28
N PHE A 60 11.48 10.37 -7.64
CA PHE A 60 11.19 10.24 -6.21
C PHE A 60 10.52 8.90 -5.89
N SER A 61 9.47 8.54 -6.63
CA SER A 61 8.75 7.28 -6.45
C SER A 61 9.63 6.05 -6.74
N LEU A 62 10.44 6.08 -7.80
CA LEU A 62 11.38 5.00 -8.10
C LEU A 62 12.44 4.86 -7.01
N THR A 63 13.01 5.97 -6.54
CA THR A 63 13.99 5.96 -5.46
C THR A 63 13.37 5.42 -4.18
N GLN A 64 12.16 5.85 -3.84
CA GLN A 64 11.45 5.41 -2.65
C GLN A 64 11.09 3.92 -2.73
N ALA A 65 10.58 3.45 -3.87
CA ALA A 65 10.27 2.04 -4.08
C ALA A 65 11.52 1.16 -4.02
N ALA A 66 12.60 1.56 -4.70
CA ALA A 66 13.87 0.84 -4.67
C ALA A 66 14.45 0.76 -3.25
N LEU A 67 14.45 1.88 -2.52
CA LEU A 67 14.93 1.92 -1.14
C LEU A 67 14.06 1.07 -0.21
N SER A 68 12.74 1.11 -0.37
CA SER A 68 11.80 0.29 0.42
C SER A 68 12.02 -1.19 0.16
N ALA A 69 12.16 -1.58 -1.11
CA ALA A 69 12.44 -2.96 -1.50
C ALA A 69 13.78 -3.44 -0.93
N LEU A 70 14.84 -2.63 -1.07
CA LEU A 70 16.17 -2.97 -0.55
C LEU A 70 16.14 -3.16 0.98
N LEU A 71 15.56 -2.21 1.71
CA LEU A 71 15.45 -2.31 3.17
C LEU A 71 14.61 -3.53 3.59
N SER A 72 13.52 -3.82 2.88
CA SER A 72 12.67 -4.97 3.19
C SER A 72 13.39 -6.29 2.92
N VAL A 73 14.11 -6.41 1.81
CA VAL A 73 14.89 -7.63 1.49
C VAL A 73 16.02 -7.85 2.49
N LEU A 74 16.72 -6.78 2.88
CA LEU A 74 17.78 -6.89 3.87
C LEU A 74 17.19 -7.28 5.24
N LEU A 75 16.33 -6.45 5.82
CA LEU A 75 15.79 -6.69 7.16
C LEU A 75 14.95 -7.97 7.22
N GLY A 76 14.08 -8.18 6.23
CA GLY A 76 13.25 -9.37 6.09
C GLY A 76 14.09 -10.62 5.84
N GLY A 77 15.13 -10.54 5.03
CA GLY A 77 16.06 -11.65 4.80
C GLY A 77 16.83 -12.06 6.06
N LEU A 78 17.35 -11.09 6.83
CA LEU A 78 17.97 -11.35 8.12
C LEU A 78 16.99 -12.01 9.10
N LEU A 79 15.77 -11.48 9.21
CA LEU A 79 14.78 -12.02 10.12
C LEU A 79 14.28 -13.40 9.68
N ALA A 80 14.02 -13.60 8.40
CA ALA A 80 13.63 -14.89 7.84
C ALA A 80 14.71 -15.95 8.12
N ARG A 81 16.00 -15.58 8.00
CA ARG A 81 17.11 -16.45 8.39
C ARG A 81 17.05 -16.81 9.87
N ILE A 82 16.84 -15.84 10.77
CA ILE A 82 16.71 -16.10 12.21
C ILE A 82 15.51 -17.03 12.47
N LEU A 83 14.34 -16.73 11.91
CA LEU A 83 13.13 -17.51 12.10
C LEU A 83 13.25 -18.92 11.51
N PHE A 84 13.96 -19.10 10.42
CA PHE A 84 14.15 -20.40 9.79
C PHE A 84 15.07 -21.30 10.63
N PHE A 85 16.22 -20.78 11.06
CA PHE A 85 17.25 -21.59 11.71
C PHE A 85 17.12 -21.67 13.24
N LEU A 86 16.51 -20.69 13.91
CA LEU A 86 16.36 -20.71 15.38
C LEU A 86 14.94 -21.15 15.77
N SER A 87 14.89 -22.13 16.68
CA SER A 87 13.68 -22.50 17.40
C SER A 87 13.62 -21.75 18.74
N PHE A 88 12.60 -20.91 18.92
CA PHE A 88 12.36 -20.19 20.16
C PHE A 88 10.85 -20.05 20.39
N PRO A 89 10.38 -19.97 21.66
CA PRO A 89 8.96 -20.06 21.99
C PRO A 89 8.10 -18.94 21.37
N GLY A 90 8.68 -17.76 21.11
CA GLY A 90 7.99 -16.62 20.50
C GLY A 90 7.77 -16.70 18.98
N LYS A 91 8.33 -17.70 18.28
CA LYS A 91 8.30 -17.79 16.81
C LYS A 91 6.88 -17.79 16.24
N ALA A 92 5.97 -18.56 16.84
CA ALA A 92 4.58 -18.64 16.40
C ALA A 92 3.82 -17.31 16.57
N PHE A 93 4.14 -16.53 17.61
CA PHE A 93 3.54 -15.23 17.83
C PHE A 93 4.00 -14.22 16.77
N ILE A 94 5.29 -14.18 16.45
CA ILE A 94 5.84 -13.30 15.40
C ILE A 94 5.21 -13.62 14.04
N LEU A 95 5.12 -14.90 13.66
CA LEU A 95 4.50 -15.31 12.40
C LEU A 95 3.01 -14.94 12.31
N ARG A 96 2.28 -15.00 13.43
CA ARG A 96 0.90 -14.52 13.51
C ARG A 96 0.82 -13.00 13.33
N LEU A 97 1.74 -12.26 13.93
CA LEU A 97 1.80 -10.80 13.78
C LEU A 97 2.00 -10.41 12.31
N PHE A 98 2.87 -11.12 11.59
CA PHE A 98 3.09 -10.93 10.15
C PHE A 98 1.85 -11.23 9.31
N SER A 99 1.11 -12.26 9.68
CA SER A 99 -0.18 -12.55 9.02
C SER A 99 -1.20 -11.43 9.29
N LEU A 100 -1.21 -10.84 10.48
CA LEU A 100 -2.11 -9.75 10.83
C LEU A 100 -1.78 -8.48 10.02
N THR A 101 -0.52 -8.11 9.92
CA THR A 101 -0.10 -6.90 9.20
C THR A 101 -0.49 -6.93 7.72
N PHE A 102 -0.55 -8.13 7.10
CA PHE A 102 -1.00 -8.29 5.72
C PHE A 102 -2.52 -8.08 5.52
N VAL A 103 -3.32 -8.37 6.55
CA VAL A 103 -4.79 -8.29 6.49
C VAL A 103 -5.32 -6.95 6.99
N LEU A 104 -4.51 -6.19 7.75
CA LEU A 104 -4.92 -4.89 8.29
C LEU A 104 -5.26 -3.90 7.16
N PRO A 105 -6.42 -3.22 7.24
CA PRO A 105 -6.74 -2.10 6.36
C PRO A 105 -5.67 -1.01 6.45
N ALA A 106 -5.34 -0.39 5.31
CA ALA A 106 -4.27 0.61 5.22
C ALA A 106 -4.44 1.78 6.21
N LEU A 107 -5.67 2.25 6.44
CA LEU A 107 -5.93 3.32 7.41
C LEU A 107 -5.59 2.91 8.85
N ILE A 108 -5.94 1.68 9.24
CA ILE A 108 -5.65 1.17 10.58
C ILE A 108 -4.13 1.05 10.77
N ALA A 109 -3.42 0.59 9.74
CA ALA A 109 -1.96 0.54 9.74
C ALA A 109 -1.35 1.95 9.92
N ILE A 110 -1.84 2.95 9.18
CA ILE A 110 -1.37 4.34 9.29
C ILE A 110 -1.63 4.91 10.68
N PHE A 111 -2.82 4.71 11.26
CA PHE A 111 -3.10 5.16 12.62
C PHE A 111 -2.21 4.48 13.66
N GLY A 112 -1.94 3.18 13.50
CA GLY A 112 -0.98 2.47 14.35
C GLY A 112 0.43 3.05 14.23
N LEU A 113 0.88 3.34 13.00
CA LEU A 113 2.19 3.94 12.74
C LEU A 113 2.29 5.34 13.38
N LEU A 114 1.24 6.16 13.25
CA LEU A 114 1.15 7.48 13.89
C LEU A 114 1.10 7.38 15.41
N GLY A 115 0.41 6.38 15.96
CA GLY A 115 0.36 6.16 17.42
C GLY A 115 1.71 5.79 18.02
N ILE A 116 2.58 5.11 17.26
CA ILE A 116 3.92 4.71 17.72
C ILE A 116 4.96 5.78 17.41
N TYR A 117 5.04 6.21 16.14
CA TYR A 117 6.09 7.09 15.62
C TYR A 117 5.66 8.54 15.47
N GLY A 118 4.43 8.91 15.84
CA GLY A 118 3.92 10.27 15.76
C GLY A 118 4.63 11.26 16.69
N GLN A 119 4.36 12.54 16.47
CA GLN A 119 4.85 13.61 17.37
C GLN A 119 4.37 13.44 18.82
N GLN A 120 3.20 12.84 19.02
CA GLN A 120 2.64 12.45 20.32
C GLN A 120 2.55 10.93 20.46
N GLY A 121 3.42 10.20 19.76
CA GLY A 121 3.42 8.74 19.79
C GLY A 121 4.18 8.17 20.99
N TRP A 122 3.93 6.90 21.28
CA TRP A 122 4.55 6.20 22.42
C TRP A 122 6.08 6.28 22.42
N LEU A 123 6.71 6.23 21.25
CA LEU A 123 8.17 6.28 21.17
C LEU A 123 8.71 7.68 21.51
N THR A 124 7.98 8.73 21.14
CA THR A 124 8.33 10.12 21.51
C THR A 124 8.18 10.34 23.01
N GLU A 125 7.08 9.87 23.61
CA GLU A 125 6.87 9.92 25.07
C GLU A 125 7.97 9.16 25.83
N LEU A 126 8.36 7.98 25.32
CA LEU A 126 9.44 7.20 25.90
C LEU A 126 10.78 7.95 25.82
N CYS A 127 11.11 8.54 24.67
CA CYS A 127 12.32 9.36 24.52
C CYS A 127 12.34 10.55 25.48
N GLN A 128 11.21 11.24 25.66
CA GLN A 128 11.08 12.34 26.61
C GLN A 128 11.31 11.89 28.05
N TRP A 129 10.87 10.68 28.41
CA TRP A 129 11.14 10.12 29.74
C TRP A 129 12.63 9.91 30.01
N PHE A 130 13.41 9.63 28.95
CA PHE A 130 14.87 9.58 29.00
C PHE A 130 15.56 10.94 28.79
N GLY A 131 14.81 12.04 28.68
CA GLY A 131 15.34 13.39 28.46
C GLY A 131 15.86 13.64 27.05
N LEU A 132 15.43 12.84 26.05
CA LEU A 132 15.80 12.98 24.65
C LEU A 132 14.71 13.72 23.88
N ASP A 133 15.04 14.90 23.36
CA ASP A 133 14.16 15.69 22.48
C ASP A 133 14.17 15.13 21.05
N TRP A 134 13.53 13.98 20.87
CA TRP A 134 13.38 13.37 19.56
C TRP A 134 12.05 13.77 18.91
N GLN A 135 12.11 14.40 17.74
CA GLN A 135 10.92 14.79 16.97
C GLN A 135 10.84 13.99 15.67
N PRO A 136 9.98 12.96 15.60
CA PRO A 136 9.85 12.15 14.40
C PRO A 136 9.22 12.94 13.25
N ARG A 137 9.89 12.94 12.09
CA ARG A 137 9.41 13.52 10.84
C ARG A 137 8.78 12.44 9.95
N LEU A 138 7.51 12.14 10.22
CA LEU A 138 6.73 11.19 9.43
C LEU A 138 6.27 11.75 8.08
N TYR A 139 6.14 13.07 7.97
CA TYR A 139 5.81 13.71 6.70
C TYR A 139 7.05 13.75 5.80
N GLY A 140 7.04 12.96 4.73
CA GLY A 140 8.14 12.86 3.76
C GLY A 140 8.62 11.42 3.55
N LEU A 141 9.85 11.26 3.05
CA LEU A 141 10.41 9.97 2.69
C LEU A 141 10.40 8.96 3.85
N THR A 142 10.77 9.39 5.05
CA THR A 142 10.87 8.50 6.22
C THR A 142 9.54 7.82 6.57
N GLY A 143 8.44 8.56 6.60
CA GLY A 143 7.13 7.95 6.87
C GLY A 143 6.66 7.04 5.75
N ILE A 144 6.95 7.39 4.49
CA ILE A 144 6.63 6.52 3.35
C ILE A 144 7.41 5.21 3.45
N LEU A 145 8.71 5.27 3.76
CA LEU A 145 9.56 4.08 3.95
C LEU A 145 9.04 3.22 5.11
N LEU A 146 8.69 3.81 6.25
CA LEU A 146 8.14 3.08 7.40
C LEU A 146 6.82 2.40 7.05
N ALA A 147 5.92 3.07 6.34
CA ALA A 147 4.65 2.50 5.91
C ALA A 147 4.85 1.33 4.93
N HIS A 148 5.77 1.48 3.97
CA HIS A 148 6.10 0.41 3.04
C HIS A 148 6.74 -0.76 3.76
N LEU A 149 7.70 -0.52 4.65
CA LEU A 149 8.30 -1.56 5.47
C LEU A 149 7.22 -2.31 6.25
N PHE A 150 6.31 -1.62 6.93
CA PHE A 150 5.22 -2.27 7.66
C PHE A 150 4.37 -3.21 6.78
N SER A 151 4.13 -2.85 5.52
CA SER A 151 3.28 -3.63 4.60
C SER A 151 4.02 -4.69 3.77
N ILE A 152 5.31 -4.53 3.50
CA ILE A 152 6.12 -5.38 2.60
C ILE A 152 7.05 -6.33 3.37
N PHE A 153 7.48 -5.95 4.56
CA PHE A 153 8.37 -6.76 5.41
C PHE A 153 7.81 -8.12 5.85
N PRO A 154 6.51 -8.26 6.21
CA PRO A 154 5.91 -9.54 6.60
C PRO A 154 5.89 -10.55 5.46
#